data_AF-A0A3D3PD64-F1
#
_entry.id   AF-A0A3D3PD64-F1
#
_cell.length_a   1.000
_cell.length_b   1.000
_cell.length_c   1.000
_cell.angle_alpha   90.00
_cell.angle_beta   90.00
_cell.angle_gamma   90.00
#
_symmetry.space_group_name_H-M   'P 1'
#
loop_
_entity.id
_entity.type
_entity.pdbx_description
1 polymer ?
#
loop_
_entity_poly.entity_id
_entity_poly.type
_entity_poly.pdbx_seq_one_letter_code
_entity_poly.pdbx_strand_id
1 'polypeptide(L)' 'ETVDLADEMADVLFVLICLANQTDIDLTTALKNNLEKKNIRDAGRHQNNDKLK' A
#
# COMPACT_ATOMS: atom_id res chain seq x y z
N GLU A 1 -4.24 27.93 -3.38
CA GLU A 1 -4.90 26.95 -2.49
C GLU A 1 -3.89 26.39 -1.51
N THR A 2 -4.32 25.97 -0.33
CA THR A 2 -3.48 25.18 0.59
C THR A 2 -3.40 23.77 0.04
N VAL A 3 -2.20 23.25 -0.21
CA VAL A 3 -2.00 21.87 -0.64
C VAL A 3 -2.45 20.94 0.49
N ASP A 4 -3.44 20.08 0.21
CA ASP A 4 -3.84 19.01 1.11
C ASP A 4 -3.11 17.73 0.73
N LEU A 5 -2.18 17.30 1.58
CA LEU A 5 -1.39 16.09 1.34
C LEU A 5 -2.28 14.84 1.25
N ALA A 6 -3.42 14.82 1.93
CA ALA A 6 -4.34 13.69 1.86
C ALA A 6 -4.94 13.55 0.45
N ASP A 7 -5.31 14.67 -0.17
CA ASP A 7 -5.86 14.70 -1.53
C ASP A 7 -4.81 14.29 -2.56
N GLU A 8 -3.57 14.78 -2.43
CA GLU A 8 -2.47 14.39 -3.33
C GLU A 8 -2.16 12.88 -3.22
N MET A 9 -2.25 12.30 -2.01
CA MET A 9 -2.09 10.85 -1.82
C MET A 9 -3.26 10.07 -2.42
N ALA A 10 -4.48 10.61 -2.39
CA ALA A 10 -5.65 10.01 -3.02
C ALA A 10 -5.50 10.02 -4.55
N ASP A 11 -4.97 11.09 -5.14
CA ASP A 11 -4.70 11.18 -6.58
C ASP A 11 -3.68 10.13 -7.04
N VAL A 12 -2.60 9.92 -6.28
CA VAL A 12 -1.62 8.86 -6.58
C VAL A 12 -2.27 7.47 -6.52
N LEU A 13 -3.12 7.21 -5.53
CA LEU A 13 -3.84 5.94 -5.42
C LEU A 13 -4.82 5.76 -6.58
N PHE A 14 -5.52 6.81 -6.98
CA PHE A 14 -6.44 6.79 -8.11
C PHE A 14 -5.73 6.46 -9.42
N VAL A 15 -4.59 7.10 -9.71
CA VAL A 15 -3.77 6.79 -10.89
C VAL A 15 -3.32 5.33 -10.87
N LEU A 16 -2.92 4.79 -9.72
CA LEU A 16 -2.54 3.38 -9.61
C LEU A 16 -3.71 2.43 -9.93
N ILE A 17 -4.91 2.74 -9.47
CA ILE A 17 -6.12 1.97 -9.78
C ILE A 17 -6.42 2.04 -11.29
N CYS A 18 -6.31 3.22 -11.90
CA CYS A 18 -6.50 3.37 -13.35
C CYS A 18 -5.49 2.52 -14.14
N LEU A 19 -4.22 2.52 -13.74
CA LEU A 19 -3.19 1.71 -14.39
C LEU A 19 -3.50 0.21 -14.28
N ALA A 20 -3.95 -0.26 -13.11
CA ALA A 20 -4.34 -1.66 -12.93
C ALA A 20 -5.51 -2.03 -13.84
N ASN A 21 -6.53 -1.18 -13.94
CA ASN A 21 -7.68 -1.40 -14.81
C ASN A 21 -7.29 -1.42 -16.30
N GLN A 22 -6.40 -0.52 -16.73
CA GLN A 22 -5.92 -0.46 -18.12
C GLN A 22 -5.06 -1.67 -18.53
N THR A 23 -4.48 -2.37 -17.55
CA THR A 23 -3.55 -3.48 -17.78
C THR A 23 -4.15 -4.84 -17.42
N ASP A 24 -5.47 -4.91 -17.19
CA ASP A 24 -6.21 -6.11 -16.75
C ASP A 24 -5.60 -6.77 -15.49
N ILE A 25 -5.07 -5.96 -14.57
CA ILE A 25 -4.56 -6.44 -13.28
C ILE A 25 -5.68 -6.45 -12.24
N ASP A 26 -5.97 -7.63 -11.68
CA ASP A 26 -6.79 -7.75 -10.46
C ASP A 26 -6.01 -7.22 -9.24
N LEU A 27 -6.12 -5.91 -9.03
CA LEU A 27 -5.46 -5.21 -7.93
C LEU A 27 -5.96 -5.69 -6.55
N THR A 28 -7.21 -6.15 -6.46
CA THR A 28 -7.79 -6.62 -5.19
C THR A 28 -7.09 -7.88 -4.72
N THR A 29 -6.99 -8.88 -5.60
CA THR A 29 -6.28 -10.13 -5.29
C THR A 29 -4.79 -9.87 -5.06
N ALA A 30 -4.16 -9.05 -5.90
CA ALA A 30 -2.74 -8.71 -5.75
C ALA A 30 -2.44 -8.02 -4.40
N LEU A 31 -3.27 -7.06 -3.99
CA LEU A 31 -3.13 -6.35 -2.72
C LEU A 31 -3.32 -7.31 -1.53
N LYS A 32 -4.36 -8.16 -1.56
CA LYS A 32 -4.63 -9.14 -0.50
C LYS A 32 -3.42 -10.07 -0.29
N ASN A 33 -2.91 -10.68 -1.35
CA ASN A 33 -1.75 -11.58 -1.28
C ASN A 33 -0.50 -10.84 -0.77
N ASN A 34 -0.33 -9.58 -1.16
CA ASN A 34 0.79 -8.77 -0.71
C ASN A 34 0.72 -8.46 0.80
N LEU A 35 -0.48 -8.16 1.31
CA LEU A 35 -0.71 -7.94 2.74
C LEU A 35 -0.48 -9.22 3.54
N GLU A 36 -0.97 -10.37 3.10
CA GLU A 36 -0.72 -11.67 3.75
C GLU A 36 0.79 -11.98 3.81
N LYS A 37 1.50 -11.81 2.69
CA LYS A 37 2.96 -11.99 2.63
C LYS A 37 3.70 -11.07 3.60
N LYS A 38 3.30 -9.80 3.67
CA LYS A 38 3.91 -8.82 4.59
C LYS A 38 3.57 -9.12 6.05
N ASN A 39 2.36 -9.55 6.34
CA ASN A 39 1.96 -9.95 7.69
C ASN A 39 2.84 -11.09 8.21
N ILE A 40 3.09 -12.10 7.39
CA ILE A 40 3.99 -13.22 7.76
C ILE A 40 5.44 -12.73 7.91
N ARG A 41 5.95 -11.97 6.92
CA ARG A 41 7.33 -11.46 6.94
C ARG A 41 7.60 -10.55 8.15
N ASP A 42 6.61 -9.74 8.51
CA ASP A 42 6.77 -8.65 9.48
C ASP A 42 6.21 -9.01 10.87
N ALA A 43 5.75 -10.25 11.08
CA ALA A 43 5.13 -10.73 12.32
C ALA A 43 5.94 -10.40 13.59
N GLY A 44 7.26 -10.49 13.52
CA GLY A 44 8.17 -10.10 14.60
C GLY A 44 8.95 -8.81 14.35
N ARG A 45 8.79 -8.17 13.18
CA ARG A 45 9.72 -7.11 12.73
C ARG A 45 9.61 -5.84 13.55
N HIS A 46 8.40 -5.46 13.98
CA HIS A 46 8.22 -4.28 14.83
C HIS A 46 8.60 -4.55 16.29
N GLN A 47 8.23 -5.71 16.83
CA GLN A 47 8.61 -6.12 18.19
C GLN A 47 10.13 -6.22 18.36
N ASN A 48 10.85 -6.67 17.32
CA ASN A 48 12.30 -6.88 17.37
C ASN A 48 13.11 -5.69 16.82
N ASN A 49 12.49 -4.53 16.55
CA ASN A 49 13.21 -3.37 16.02
C ASN A 49 13.69 -2.44 17.14
N ASP A 50 14.99 -2.44 17.41
CA ASP A 50 15.59 -1.59 18.45
C ASP A 50 15.45 -0.07 18.19
N LYS A 51 15.17 0.35 16.94
CA LYS A 51 14.91 1.77 16.62
C LYS A 51 13.53 2.26 17.06
N LEU A 52 12.63 1.34 17.42
CA LEU A 52 11.26 1.62 17.84
C LEU A 52 11.07 1.49 19.36
N LYS A 53 12.16 1.43 20.12
CA LYS A 53 12.20 1.54 21.58
C LYS A 53 12.40 3.00 22.00
#